data_AF-A0A5J6MXS2-F1
#
_entry.id   AF-A0A5J6MXS2-F1
#
_cell.length_a   1.000
_cell.length_b   1.000
_cell.length_c   1.000
_cell.angle_alpha   90.00
_cell.angle_beta   90.00
_cell.angle_gamma   90.00
#
_symmetry.space_group_name_H-M   'P 1'
#
loop_
_entity.id
_entity.type
_entity.pdbx_description
1 polymer ?
#
loop_
_entity_poly.entity_id
_entity_poly.type
_entity_poly.pdbx_seq_one_letter_code
_entity_poly.pdbx_strand_id
1 'polypeptide(L)'
;MDGKAGAIAVAVLAIVATVTAAKADTGQPPVVQRSLYLEAERSVYLARASEQRGDTMSAAQQYMTAVSLVESTAPRDLNLSKLVLAGEPLPGIGRRMIYYELKLLQEMLAQPQPMMRPEGVLENLRLAYGKMEWLEPFNPAWPYLEAVALAADQDYRSAFQKCREAAQLPGGEESVREKARSLAEHIKPAALAQEQMKEADQQAYMEYVQSGAQALDFAMVSAQVSATEARNKGDTAEADMWDSRYQNLKKQRDQIGQQP
;
A
#
# COMPACT_ATOMS: atom_id res chain seq x y z
N MET A 1 -16.97 -4.29 -21.17
CA MET A 1 -17.17 -5.76 -21.07
C MET A 1 -15.92 -6.44 -21.60
N ASP A 2 -14.79 -6.21 -20.96
CA ASP A 2 -14.42 -6.66 -19.59
C ASP A 2 -14.09 -8.14 -19.60
N GLY A 3 -12.79 -8.39 -19.62
CA GLY A 3 -12.21 -9.72 -19.61
C GLY A 3 -10.71 -9.67 -19.34
N LYS A 4 -10.27 -8.75 -18.46
CA LYS A 4 -8.87 -8.66 -17.98
C LYS A 4 -8.77 -8.39 -16.47
N ALA A 5 -9.76 -8.82 -15.70
CA ALA A 5 -9.71 -8.77 -14.23
C ALA A 5 -9.24 -10.10 -13.58
N GLY A 6 -9.04 -11.17 -14.37
CA GLY A 6 -8.75 -12.52 -13.85
C GLY A 6 -7.27 -12.90 -13.71
N ALA A 7 -6.31 -12.06 -14.13
CA ALA A 7 -4.89 -12.44 -14.19
C ALA A 7 -3.96 -11.67 -13.25
N ILE A 8 -4.49 -10.72 -12.45
CA ILE A 8 -3.67 -9.87 -11.56
C ILE A 8 -3.72 -10.35 -10.10
N ALA A 9 -4.69 -11.19 -9.74
CA ALA A 9 -4.88 -11.66 -8.36
C ALA A 9 -3.98 -12.83 -7.92
N VAL A 10 -3.20 -13.45 -8.83
CA VAL A 10 -2.33 -14.60 -8.50
C VAL A 10 -0.84 -14.24 -8.51
N ALA A 11 -0.46 -13.04 -8.98
CA ALA A 11 0.94 -12.59 -8.99
C ALA A 11 1.35 -11.77 -7.75
N VAL A 12 0.42 -11.40 -6.87
CA VAL A 12 0.69 -10.54 -5.70
C VAL A 12 0.80 -11.33 -4.38
N LEU A 13 0.44 -12.62 -4.36
CA LEU A 13 0.52 -13.46 -3.15
C LEU A 13 1.79 -14.34 -3.05
N ALA A 14 2.75 -14.20 -3.97
CA ALA A 14 3.99 -15.01 -3.98
C ALA A 14 5.26 -14.25 -3.54
N ILE A 15 5.15 -13.05 -2.96
CA ILE A 15 6.31 -12.26 -2.47
C ILE A 15 6.35 -12.13 -0.93
N VAL A 16 5.46 -12.81 -0.20
CA VAL A 16 5.42 -12.69 1.28
C VAL A 16 5.84 -13.96 2.04
N ALA A 17 6.25 -15.04 1.35
CA ALA A 17 6.59 -16.29 2.04
C ALA A 17 7.83 -17.00 1.46
N THR A 18 9.01 -16.36 1.50
CA THR A 18 10.31 -17.05 1.68
C THR A 18 11.41 -16.03 2.00
N VAL A 19 11.53 -15.60 3.26
CA VAL A 19 12.81 -15.20 3.85
C VAL A 19 12.89 -15.80 5.24
N THR A 20 12.93 -17.13 5.29
CA THR A 20 13.50 -17.88 6.40
C THR A 20 14.64 -18.74 5.86
N ALA A 21 15.76 -18.07 5.57
CA ALA A 21 17.05 -18.73 5.47
C ALA A 21 17.99 -18.04 6.44
N ALA A 22 18.10 -18.64 7.63
CA ALA A 22 19.17 -18.33 8.56
C ALA A 22 20.53 -18.72 7.97
N LYS A 23 21.56 -17.97 8.39
CA LYS A 23 23.02 -18.19 8.31
C LYS A 23 23.73 -17.76 7.03
N ALA A 24 24.45 -16.65 7.12
CA ALA A 24 25.87 -16.71 7.44
C ALA A 24 26.30 -15.41 8.12
N ASP A 25 26.79 -15.55 9.34
CA ASP A 25 27.60 -14.54 10.03
C ASP A 25 28.93 -14.42 9.28
N THR A 26 28.95 -13.64 8.22
CA THR A 26 30.18 -13.11 7.64
C THR A 26 30.24 -11.66 8.06
N GLY A 27 31.02 -11.35 9.09
CA GLY A 27 31.28 -10.00 9.61
C GLY A 27 31.99 -9.06 8.64
N GLN A 28 31.64 -9.10 7.36
CA GLN A 28 31.99 -8.06 6.40
C GLN A 28 30.89 -7.00 6.39
N PRO A 29 31.24 -5.71 6.55
CA PRO A 29 30.27 -4.64 6.38
C PRO A 29 29.69 -4.74 4.97
N PRO A 30 28.39 -4.45 4.79
CA PRO A 30 27.80 -4.42 3.46
C PRO A 30 28.61 -3.47 2.59
N VAL A 31 29.11 -3.99 1.46
CA VAL A 31 29.89 -3.21 0.51
C VAL A 31 28.90 -2.28 -0.20
N VAL A 32 28.61 -1.13 0.41
CA VAL A 32 27.99 -0.02 -0.30
C VAL A 32 28.89 0.26 -1.51
N GLN A 33 28.34 0.20 -2.72
CA GLN A 33 29.11 0.49 -3.93
C GLN A 33 29.70 1.89 -3.79
N ARG A 34 31.02 1.97 -3.62
CA ARG A 34 31.73 3.22 -3.27
C ARG A 34 31.42 4.35 -4.25
N SER A 35 31.20 4.04 -5.52
CA SER A 35 30.80 5.00 -6.56
C SER A 35 29.46 5.68 -6.25
N LEU A 36 28.42 4.90 -5.93
CA LEU A 36 27.08 5.41 -5.64
C LEU A 36 27.02 6.14 -4.30
N TYR A 37 27.84 5.74 -3.32
CA TYR A 37 27.99 6.48 -2.07
C TYR A 37 28.62 7.86 -2.29
N LEU A 38 29.71 7.94 -3.08
CA LEU A 38 30.33 9.22 -3.44
C LEU A 38 29.39 10.11 -4.25
N GLU A 39 28.55 9.51 -5.09
CA GLU A 39 27.52 10.23 -5.84
C GLU A 39 26.42 10.77 -4.93
N ALA A 40 26.00 9.99 -3.92
CA ALA A 40 25.09 10.45 -2.89
C ALA A 40 25.67 11.64 -2.10
N GLU A 41 26.95 11.58 -1.70
CA GLU A 41 27.63 12.72 -1.05
C GLU A 41 27.71 13.94 -1.96
N ARG A 42 28.03 13.74 -3.24
CA ARG A 42 28.04 14.82 -4.24
C ARG A 42 26.66 15.48 -4.34
N SER A 43 25.59 14.70 -4.39
CA SER A 43 24.22 15.22 -4.40
C SER A 43 23.91 16.03 -3.14
N VAL A 44 24.38 15.63 -1.96
CA VAL A 44 24.22 16.43 -0.72
C VAL A 44 24.95 17.78 -0.84
N TYR A 45 26.18 17.81 -1.36
CA TYR A 45 26.90 19.07 -1.58
C TYR A 45 26.19 19.99 -2.57
N LEU A 46 25.66 19.43 -3.66
CA LEU A 46 24.88 20.19 -4.64
C LEU A 46 23.58 20.71 -4.05
N ALA A 47 22.90 19.92 -3.21
CA ALA A 47 21.71 20.34 -2.50
C ALA A 47 22.01 21.57 -1.63
N ARG A 48 23.04 21.51 -0.77
CA ARG A 48 23.48 22.62 0.08
C ARG A 48 23.87 23.88 -0.71
N ALA A 49 24.54 23.72 -1.85
CA ALA A 49 24.85 24.86 -2.73
C ALA A 49 23.58 25.49 -3.34
N SER A 50 22.55 24.69 -3.63
CA SER A 50 21.24 25.18 -4.07
C SER A 50 20.48 25.86 -2.92
N GLU A 51 20.54 25.33 -1.70
CA GLU A 51 19.98 25.98 -0.50
C GLU A 51 20.55 27.38 -0.32
N GLN A 52 21.89 27.53 -0.38
CA GLN A 52 22.58 28.81 -0.23
C GLN A 52 22.21 29.83 -1.31
N ARG A 53 21.86 29.36 -2.50
CA ARG A 53 21.38 30.20 -3.61
C ARG A 53 19.88 30.49 -3.55
N GLY A 54 19.15 29.89 -2.61
CA GLY A 54 17.69 30.00 -2.53
C GLY A 54 16.94 29.22 -3.61
N ASP A 55 17.60 28.29 -4.30
CA ASP A 55 16.97 27.45 -5.32
C ASP A 55 16.29 26.24 -4.65
N THR A 56 15.04 26.45 -4.21
CA THR A 56 14.23 25.46 -3.49
C THR A 56 14.02 24.18 -4.32
N MET A 57 13.75 24.31 -5.62
CA MET A 57 13.50 23.16 -6.51
C MET A 57 14.74 22.29 -6.66
N SER A 58 15.90 22.90 -6.96
CA SER A 58 17.15 22.15 -7.09
C SER A 58 17.57 21.52 -5.75
N ALA A 59 17.32 22.19 -4.61
CA ALA A 59 17.60 21.62 -3.30
C ALA A 59 16.75 20.38 -3.02
N ALA A 60 15.43 20.44 -3.27
CA ALA A 60 14.51 19.32 -3.10
C ALA A 60 14.95 18.09 -3.92
N GLN A 61 15.20 18.30 -5.22
CA GLN A 61 15.59 17.23 -6.14
C GLN A 61 16.94 16.58 -5.74
N GLN A 62 17.92 17.38 -5.34
CA GLN A 62 19.26 16.87 -4.98
C GLN A 62 19.23 16.10 -3.66
N TYR A 63 18.45 16.53 -2.68
CA TYR A 63 18.27 15.76 -1.45
C TYR A 63 17.54 14.44 -1.68
N MET A 64 16.47 14.45 -2.48
CA MET A 64 15.77 13.23 -2.89
C MET A 64 16.70 12.24 -3.61
N THR A 65 17.55 12.77 -4.51
CA THR A 65 18.54 11.97 -5.24
C THR A 65 19.55 11.33 -4.28
N ALA A 66 20.10 12.10 -3.34
CA ALA A 66 21.05 11.58 -2.36
C ALA A 66 20.48 10.41 -1.56
N VAL A 67 19.27 10.55 -1.00
CA VAL A 67 18.63 9.49 -0.22
C VAL A 67 18.31 8.27 -1.08
N SER A 68 17.85 8.48 -2.33
CA SER A 68 17.53 7.39 -3.25
C SER A 68 18.76 6.57 -3.67
N LEU A 69 19.91 7.22 -3.85
CA LEU A 69 21.17 6.54 -4.14
C LEU A 69 21.61 5.63 -2.98
N VAL A 70 21.46 6.10 -1.74
CA VAL A 70 21.70 5.27 -0.55
C VAL A 70 20.72 4.11 -0.50
N GLU A 71 19.43 4.35 -0.71
CA GLU A 71 18.41 3.31 -0.73
C GLU A 71 18.70 2.21 -1.76
N SER A 72 19.20 2.57 -2.94
CA SER A 72 19.56 1.61 -3.98
C SER A 72 20.76 0.72 -3.64
N THR A 73 21.53 1.06 -2.60
CA THR A 73 22.79 0.40 -2.25
C THR A 73 22.84 -0.19 -0.86
N ALA A 74 22.07 0.34 0.08
CA ALA A 74 22.03 -0.13 1.44
C ALA A 74 21.15 -1.39 1.56
N PRO A 75 21.60 -2.43 2.28
CA PRO A 75 20.74 -3.53 2.69
C PRO A 75 19.55 -2.99 3.49
N ARG A 76 18.36 -3.55 3.28
CA ARG A 76 17.13 -3.10 3.97
C ARG A 76 17.18 -3.28 5.48
N ASP A 77 17.99 -4.21 5.97
CA ASP A 77 18.23 -4.55 7.38
C ASP A 77 19.32 -3.69 8.03
N LEU A 78 20.02 -2.85 7.26
CA LEU A 78 21.03 -1.95 7.81
C LEU A 78 20.37 -0.83 8.62
N ASN A 79 20.82 -0.62 9.86
CA ASN A 79 20.39 0.52 10.65
C ASN A 79 21.07 1.82 10.16
N LEU A 80 20.31 2.63 9.44
CA LEU A 80 20.79 3.84 8.79
C LEU A 80 20.77 5.09 9.67
N SER A 81 20.21 5.00 10.87
CA SER A 81 20.18 6.13 11.81
C SER A 81 21.58 6.66 12.17
N LYS A 82 22.61 5.82 12.00
CA LYS A 82 24.02 6.15 12.27
C LYS A 82 24.84 6.40 11.00
N LEU A 83 24.26 6.23 9.82
CA LEU A 83 24.97 6.50 8.57
C LEU A 83 25.14 8.01 8.42
N VAL A 84 26.35 8.43 8.06
CA VAL A 84 26.69 9.83 7.83
C VAL A 84 27.00 9.99 6.34
N LEU A 85 26.56 11.09 5.73
CA LEU A 85 26.92 11.51 4.38
C LEU A 85 27.33 12.97 4.41
N ALA A 86 28.45 13.31 3.78
CA ALA A 86 28.94 14.69 3.70
C ALA A 86 28.95 15.41 5.07
N GLY A 87 29.31 14.67 6.13
CA GLY A 87 29.41 15.17 7.51
C GLY A 87 28.08 15.33 8.28
N GLU A 88 26.95 14.90 7.73
CA GLU A 88 25.63 14.96 8.40
C GLU A 88 24.99 13.56 8.49
N PRO A 89 24.31 13.22 9.61
CA PRO A 89 23.53 12.00 9.70
C PRO A 89 22.47 11.92 8.60
N LEU A 90 22.31 10.75 7.98
CA LEU A 90 21.36 10.51 6.90
C LEU A 90 19.91 10.88 7.29
N PRO A 91 19.42 10.64 8.51
CA PRO A 91 18.11 11.17 8.92
C PRO A 91 18.01 12.71 8.86
N GLY A 92 19.10 13.43 9.12
CA GLY A 92 19.14 14.90 8.97
C GLY A 92 18.95 15.33 7.52
N ILE A 93 19.62 14.63 6.60
CA ILE A 93 19.48 14.83 5.14
C ILE A 93 18.05 14.50 4.69
N GLY A 94 17.47 13.40 5.17
CA GLY A 94 16.09 13.04 4.85
C GLY A 94 15.04 14.02 5.41
N ARG A 95 15.27 14.62 6.57
CA ARG A 95 14.42 15.71 7.08
C ARG A 95 14.52 16.97 6.21
N ARG A 96 15.73 17.30 5.70
CA ARG A 96 15.90 18.39 4.73
C ARG A 96 15.17 18.12 3.42
N MET A 97 15.23 16.89 2.92
CA MET A 97 14.45 16.46 1.75
C MET A 97 12.96 16.79 1.93
N ILE A 98 12.33 16.35 3.03
CA ILE A 98 10.92 16.67 3.32
C ILE A 98 10.70 18.18 3.42
N TYR A 99 11.58 18.89 4.14
CA TYR A 99 11.45 20.34 4.32
C TYR A 99 11.42 21.09 2.97
N TYR A 100 12.34 20.78 2.04
CA TYR A 100 12.39 21.47 0.76
C TYR A 100 11.26 21.06 -0.18
N GLU A 101 10.79 19.81 -0.15
CA GLU A 101 9.59 19.39 -0.89
C GLU A 101 8.33 20.10 -0.37
N LEU A 102 8.19 20.26 0.96
CA LEU A 102 7.10 21.03 1.56
C LEU A 102 7.17 22.52 1.19
N LYS A 103 8.38 23.10 1.24
CA LYS A 103 8.61 24.48 0.86
C LYS A 103 8.26 24.71 -0.62
N LEU A 104 8.65 23.78 -1.49
CA LEU A 104 8.31 23.80 -2.91
C LEU A 104 6.80 23.76 -3.12
N LEU A 105 6.09 22.87 -2.41
CA LEU A 105 4.62 22.81 -2.46
C LEU A 105 3.98 24.14 -2.03
N GLN A 106 4.46 24.74 -0.94
CA GLN A 106 3.97 26.03 -0.45
C GLN A 106 4.20 27.15 -1.46
N GLU A 107 5.41 27.24 -2.03
CA GLU A 107 5.75 28.22 -3.07
C GLU A 107 4.86 28.05 -4.31
N MET A 108 4.54 26.80 -4.69
CA MET A 108 3.64 26.51 -5.80
C MET A 108 2.18 26.89 -5.51
N LEU A 109 1.67 26.56 -4.33
CA LEU A 109 0.29 26.89 -3.94
C LEU A 109 0.07 28.40 -3.77
N ALA A 110 1.12 29.15 -3.46
CA ALA A 110 1.07 30.61 -3.39
C ALA A 110 1.06 31.28 -4.77
N GLN A 111 1.40 30.57 -5.84
CA GLN A 111 1.46 31.11 -7.20
C GLN A 111 0.12 30.92 -7.94
N PRO A 112 -0.38 31.95 -8.63
CA PRO A 112 -1.62 31.84 -9.41
C PRO A 112 -1.48 30.94 -10.65
N GLN A 113 -0.26 30.75 -11.16
CA GLN A 113 0.06 29.84 -12.26
C GLN A 113 1.38 29.12 -11.94
N PRO A 114 1.33 27.97 -11.25
CA PRO A 114 2.54 27.25 -10.85
C PRO A 114 3.23 26.61 -12.07
N MET A 115 4.57 26.60 -12.06
CA MET A 115 5.38 25.97 -13.11
C MET A 115 5.26 24.44 -13.14
N MET A 116 4.85 23.83 -12.03
CA MET A 116 4.58 22.41 -11.90
C MET A 116 3.17 22.17 -11.41
N ARG A 117 2.67 20.95 -11.62
CA ARG A 117 1.38 20.52 -11.08
C ARG A 117 1.54 20.13 -9.60
N PRO A 118 0.68 20.61 -8.67
CA PRO A 118 0.76 20.26 -7.25
C PRO A 118 0.80 18.75 -6.98
N GLU A 119 0.14 17.96 -7.83
CA GLU A 119 0.08 16.51 -7.74
C GLU A 119 1.47 15.86 -7.81
N GLY A 120 2.39 16.39 -8.64
CA GLY A 120 3.74 15.85 -8.76
C GLY A 120 4.58 16.09 -7.50
N VAL A 121 4.40 17.23 -6.84
CA VAL A 121 5.10 17.52 -5.57
C VAL A 121 4.50 16.71 -4.41
N LEU A 122 3.18 16.48 -4.43
CA LEU A 122 2.54 15.60 -3.46
C LEU A 122 3.01 14.14 -3.60
N GLU A 123 3.24 13.67 -4.83
CA GLU A 123 3.83 12.35 -5.07
C GLU A 123 5.27 12.27 -4.53
N ASN A 124 6.09 13.28 -4.80
CA ASN A 124 7.45 13.36 -4.25
C ASN A 124 7.45 13.40 -2.71
N LEU A 125 6.53 14.15 -2.09
CA LEU A 125 6.36 14.16 -0.63
C LEU A 125 5.99 12.79 -0.09
N ARG A 126 5.08 12.06 -0.74
CA ARG A 126 4.73 10.70 -0.36
C ARG A 126 5.95 9.77 -0.42
N LEU A 127 6.74 9.86 -1.48
CA LEU A 127 8.00 9.12 -1.61
C LEU A 127 9.01 9.51 -0.51
N ALA A 128 9.12 10.80 -0.21
CA ALA A 128 9.99 11.32 0.84
C ALA A 128 9.62 10.77 2.23
N TYR A 129 8.33 10.68 2.53
CA TYR A 129 7.84 10.08 3.78
C TYR A 129 8.15 8.58 3.85
N GLY A 130 7.94 7.82 2.77
CA GLY A 130 8.29 6.39 2.74
C GLY A 130 9.80 6.16 2.93
N LYS A 131 10.65 7.02 2.36
CA LYS A 131 12.09 6.97 2.61
C LYS A 131 12.43 7.29 4.06
N MET A 132 11.74 8.24 4.67
CA MET A 132 11.96 8.58 6.08
C MET A 132 11.49 7.50 7.05
N GLU A 133 10.44 6.75 6.71
CA GLU A 133 10.04 5.55 7.45
C GLU A 133 11.16 4.51 7.48
N TRP A 134 11.84 4.32 6.35
CA TRP A 134 13.01 3.45 6.28
C TRP A 134 14.22 3.97 7.08
N LEU A 135 14.46 5.29 7.07
CA LEU A 135 15.57 5.92 7.80
C LEU A 135 15.35 5.97 9.32
N GLU A 136 14.11 6.17 9.75
CA GLU A 136 13.71 6.35 11.14
C GLU A 136 12.49 5.47 11.49
N PRO A 137 12.64 4.13 11.50
CA PRO A 137 11.49 3.20 11.61
C PRO A 137 10.74 3.27 12.94
N PHE A 138 11.34 3.88 13.98
CA PHE A 138 10.73 4.03 15.29
C PHE A 138 10.11 5.41 15.53
N ASN A 139 10.12 6.29 14.52
CA ASN A 139 9.51 7.61 14.65
C ASN A 139 7.97 7.50 14.48
N PRO A 140 7.17 7.85 15.50
CA PRO A 140 5.71 7.73 15.46
C PRO A 140 5.04 8.62 14.40
N ALA A 141 5.76 9.60 13.84
CA ALA A 141 5.25 10.47 12.78
C ALA A 141 4.83 9.69 11.53
N TRP A 142 5.56 8.63 11.16
CA TRP A 142 5.32 7.89 9.91
C TRP A 142 4.02 7.10 9.93
N PRO A 143 3.79 6.18 10.89
CA PRO A 143 2.51 5.50 10.99
C PRO A 143 1.34 6.46 11.28
N TYR A 144 1.58 7.59 11.95
CA TYR A 144 0.54 8.61 12.15
C TYR A 144 0.10 9.25 10.83
N LEU A 145 1.04 9.66 9.97
CA LEU A 145 0.72 10.24 8.67
C LEU A 145 0.02 9.23 7.74
N GLU A 146 0.47 7.98 7.77
CA GLU A 146 -0.21 6.89 7.05
C GLU A 146 -1.64 6.69 7.55
N ALA A 147 -1.86 6.74 8.87
CA ALA A 147 -3.20 6.65 9.44
C ALA A 147 -4.12 7.78 8.98
N VAL A 148 -3.61 9.02 8.88
CA VAL A 148 -4.37 10.16 8.37
C VAL A 148 -4.76 9.96 6.91
N ALA A 149 -3.85 9.47 6.06
CA ALA A 149 -4.14 9.17 4.67
C ALA A 149 -5.22 8.09 4.53
N LEU A 150 -5.07 6.97 5.26
CA LEU A 150 -6.04 5.87 5.27
C LEU A 150 -7.43 6.32 5.78
N ALA A 151 -7.47 7.19 6.79
CA ALA A 151 -8.71 7.76 7.28
C ALA A 151 -9.39 8.66 6.25
N ALA A 152 -8.62 9.43 5.47
CA ALA A 152 -9.15 10.23 4.37
C ALA A 152 -9.75 9.36 3.25
N ASP A 153 -9.13 8.21 2.98
CA ASP A 153 -9.62 7.19 2.03
C ASP A 153 -10.76 6.31 2.60
N GLN A 154 -11.24 6.63 3.81
CA GLN A 154 -12.28 5.90 4.54
C GLN A 154 -11.92 4.44 4.87
N ASP A 155 -10.64 4.05 4.83
CA ASP A 155 -10.16 2.79 5.38
C ASP A 155 -9.87 2.95 6.89
N TYR A 156 -10.95 3.08 7.66
CA TYR A 156 -10.89 3.33 9.09
C TYR A 156 -10.28 2.16 9.86
N ARG A 157 -10.43 0.92 9.37
CA ARG A 157 -9.80 -0.25 9.98
C ARG A 157 -8.28 -0.16 9.93
N SER A 158 -7.71 0.06 8.75
CA SER A 158 -6.25 0.18 8.58
C SER A 158 -5.73 1.44 9.28
N ALA A 159 -6.45 2.55 9.17
CA ALA A 159 -6.13 3.80 9.87
C ALA A 159 -6.07 3.63 11.39
N PHE A 160 -7.03 2.90 11.99
CA PHE A 160 -7.06 2.64 13.42
C PHE A 160 -5.85 1.82 13.87
N GLN A 161 -5.48 0.80 13.12
CA GLN A 161 -4.29 -0.01 13.41
C GLN A 161 -3.01 0.84 13.38
N LYS A 162 -2.86 1.69 12.37
CA LYS A 162 -1.71 2.60 12.24
C LYS A 162 -1.66 3.67 13.34
N CYS A 163 -2.79 4.18 13.79
CA CYS A 163 -2.85 5.05 14.97
C CYS A 163 -2.35 4.34 16.24
N ARG A 164 -2.71 3.06 16.43
CA ARG A 164 -2.24 2.28 17.59
C ARG A 164 -0.74 2.03 17.53
N GLU A 165 -0.22 1.71 16.35
CA GLU A 165 1.22 1.57 16.11
C GLU A 165 1.95 2.86 16.47
N ALA A 166 1.52 4.00 15.91
CA ALA A 166 2.10 5.31 16.21
C ALA A 166 2.07 5.65 17.71
N ALA A 167 0.97 5.35 18.40
CA ALA A 167 0.82 5.63 19.83
C ALA A 167 1.75 4.79 20.73
N GLN A 168 2.27 3.67 20.24
CA GLN A 168 3.07 2.70 21.00
C GLN A 168 4.57 2.74 20.66
N LEU A 169 4.97 3.32 19.52
CA LEU A 169 6.37 3.36 19.11
C LEU A 169 7.26 4.15 20.10
N PRO A 170 8.46 3.63 20.42
CA PRO A 170 9.41 4.33 21.26
C PRO A 170 10.18 5.40 20.46
N GLY A 171 10.17 6.64 20.92
CA GLY A 171 10.92 7.76 20.30
C GLY A 171 10.05 8.77 19.58
N GLY A 172 10.66 9.85 19.07
CA GLY A 172 9.93 10.99 18.48
C GLY A 172 9.08 11.79 19.50
N GLU A 173 8.32 12.74 18.98
CA GLU A 173 7.57 13.69 19.82
C GLU A 173 6.31 13.07 20.44
N GLU A 174 6.09 13.31 21.75
CA GLU A 174 4.86 12.87 22.44
C GLU A 174 3.60 13.51 21.83
N SER A 175 3.71 14.74 21.30
CA SER A 175 2.62 15.44 20.64
C SER A 175 2.01 14.62 19.48
N VAL A 176 2.83 13.85 18.76
CA VAL A 176 2.39 12.99 17.66
C VAL A 176 1.66 11.76 18.21
N ARG A 177 2.18 11.15 19.28
CA ARG A 177 1.52 10.01 19.94
C ARG A 177 0.17 10.39 20.52
N GLU A 178 0.06 11.58 21.13
CA GLU A 178 -1.22 12.12 21.62
C GLU A 178 -2.22 12.33 20.48
N LYS A 179 -1.79 12.91 19.36
CA LYS A 179 -2.62 13.06 18.16
C LYS A 179 -3.07 11.71 17.61
N ALA A 180 -2.18 10.71 17.57
CA ALA A 180 -2.52 9.35 17.15
C ALA A 180 -3.57 8.71 18.06
N ARG A 181 -3.44 8.84 19.39
CA ARG A 181 -4.46 8.37 20.35
C ARG A 181 -5.80 9.08 20.14
N SER A 182 -5.77 10.40 19.96
CA SER A 182 -6.98 11.19 19.73
C SER A 182 -7.68 10.81 18.43
N LEU A 183 -6.93 10.62 17.34
CA LEU A 183 -7.47 10.17 16.07
C LEU A 183 -8.03 8.75 16.18
N ALA A 184 -7.32 7.84 16.85
CA ALA A 184 -7.79 6.47 17.11
C ALA A 184 -9.15 6.46 17.81
N GLU A 185 -9.33 7.24 18.88
CA GLU A 185 -10.61 7.34 19.59
C GLU A 185 -11.72 7.89 18.70
N HIS A 186 -11.41 8.85 17.82
CA HIS A 186 -12.39 9.41 16.89
C HIS A 186 -12.86 8.40 15.83
N ILE A 187 -11.95 7.63 15.25
CA ILE A 187 -12.27 6.70 14.14
C ILE A 187 -12.69 5.30 14.60
N LYS A 188 -12.49 4.97 15.88
CA LYS A 188 -12.80 3.66 16.47
C LYS A 188 -14.22 3.15 16.16
N PRO A 189 -15.30 3.95 16.27
CA PRO A 189 -16.64 3.46 15.95
C PRO A 189 -16.77 3.04 14.47
N ALA A 190 -16.19 3.81 13.55
CA ALA A 190 -16.23 3.52 12.12
C ALA A 190 -15.37 2.30 11.77
N ALA A 191 -14.20 2.15 12.42
CA ALA A 191 -13.35 0.98 12.26
C ALA A 191 -14.06 -0.32 12.72
N LEU A 192 -14.75 -0.28 13.87
CA LEU A 192 -15.53 -1.42 14.37
C LEU A 192 -16.70 -1.77 13.45
N ALA A 193 -17.40 -0.77 12.90
CA ALA A 193 -18.47 -1.01 11.93
C ALA A 193 -17.95 -1.70 10.66
N GLN A 194 -16.78 -1.28 10.14
CA GLN A 194 -16.15 -1.95 8.99
C GLN A 194 -15.69 -3.38 9.30
N GLU A 195 -15.22 -3.63 10.52
CA GLU A 195 -14.85 -4.99 10.94
C GLU A 195 -16.07 -5.91 10.99
N GLN A 196 -17.18 -5.44 11.57
CA GLN A 196 -18.45 -6.18 11.61
C GLN A 196 -19.03 -6.44 10.22
N MET A 197 -18.96 -5.47 9.30
CA MET A 197 -19.40 -5.68 7.91
C MET A 197 -18.60 -6.80 7.24
N LYS A 198 -17.27 -6.80 7.42
CA LYS A 198 -16.42 -7.84 6.85
C LYS A 198 -16.72 -9.22 7.44
N GLU A 199 -17.01 -9.30 8.74
CA GLU A 199 -17.42 -10.54 9.39
C GLU A 199 -18.79 -11.02 8.89
N ALA A 200 -19.75 -10.12 8.72
CA ALA A 200 -21.07 -10.43 8.18
C ALA A 200 -20.98 -10.91 6.73
N ASP A 201 -20.20 -10.24 5.87
CA ASP A 201 -19.95 -10.67 4.50
C ASP A 201 -19.28 -12.06 4.45
N GLN A 202 -18.33 -12.30 5.35
CA GLN A 202 -17.66 -13.60 5.46
C GLN A 202 -18.62 -14.69 5.94
N GLN A 203 -19.50 -14.40 6.90
CA GLN A 203 -20.54 -15.32 7.35
C GLN A 203 -21.52 -15.64 6.22
N ALA A 204 -22.02 -14.63 5.52
CA ALA A 204 -22.91 -14.80 4.37
C ALA A 204 -22.24 -15.63 3.26
N TYR A 205 -20.95 -15.43 3.01
CA TYR A 205 -20.18 -16.27 2.09
C TYR A 205 -20.08 -17.72 2.58
N MET A 206 -19.80 -17.95 3.85
CA MET A 206 -19.74 -19.29 4.41
C MET A 206 -21.10 -20.01 4.36
N GLU A 207 -22.20 -19.32 4.64
CA GLU A 207 -23.56 -19.84 4.47
C GLU A 207 -23.85 -20.18 3.00
N TYR A 208 -23.45 -19.31 2.08
CA TYR A 208 -23.57 -19.56 0.64
C TYR A 208 -22.81 -20.82 0.19
N VAL A 209 -21.61 -21.05 0.72
CA VAL A 209 -20.83 -22.26 0.43
C VAL A 209 -21.46 -23.50 1.09
N GLN A 210 -21.82 -23.42 2.36
CA GLN A 210 -22.33 -24.55 3.14
C GLN A 210 -23.73 -24.99 2.73
N SER A 211 -24.58 -24.06 2.28
CA SER A 211 -25.91 -24.36 1.76
C SER A 211 -25.90 -25.15 0.45
N GLY A 212 -24.73 -25.33 -0.18
CA GLY A 212 -24.60 -25.96 -1.50
C GLY A 212 -25.06 -25.06 -2.65
N ALA A 213 -25.45 -23.82 -2.35
CA ALA A 213 -25.85 -22.83 -3.35
C ALA A 213 -24.75 -22.59 -4.39
N GLN A 214 -23.47 -22.54 -3.96
CA GLN A 214 -22.34 -22.42 -4.88
C GLN A 214 -22.24 -23.58 -5.89
N ALA A 215 -22.46 -24.81 -5.43
CA ALA A 215 -22.40 -25.99 -6.30
C ALA A 215 -23.55 -26.00 -7.32
N LEU A 216 -24.74 -25.56 -6.91
CA LEU A 216 -25.89 -25.42 -7.79
C LEU A 216 -25.71 -24.30 -8.81
N ASP A 217 -25.18 -23.14 -8.41
CA ASP A 217 -24.88 -22.04 -9.33
C ASP A 217 -23.86 -22.48 -10.40
N PHE A 218 -22.82 -23.22 -9.99
CA PHE A 218 -21.84 -23.80 -10.92
C PHE A 218 -22.48 -24.82 -11.88
N ALA A 219 -23.33 -25.72 -11.36
CA ALA A 219 -24.03 -26.71 -12.17
C ALA A 219 -25.02 -26.07 -13.15
N MET A 220 -25.67 -24.97 -12.77
CA MET A 220 -26.57 -24.19 -13.63
C MET A 220 -25.82 -23.55 -14.79
N VAL A 221 -24.68 -22.90 -14.52
CA VAL A 221 -23.83 -22.33 -15.59
C VAL A 221 -23.35 -23.44 -16.52
N SER A 222 -22.91 -24.57 -15.96
CA SER A 222 -22.46 -25.73 -16.76
C SER A 222 -23.58 -26.26 -17.65
N ALA A 223 -24.81 -26.39 -17.14
CA ALA A 223 -25.96 -26.83 -17.93
C ALA A 223 -26.32 -25.84 -19.05
N GLN A 224 -26.24 -24.53 -18.82
CA GLN A 224 -26.47 -23.52 -19.87
C GLN A 224 -25.43 -23.57 -20.98
N VAL A 225 -24.15 -23.75 -20.62
CA VAL A 225 -23.07 -23.89 -21.59
C VAL A 225 -23.29 -25.14 -22.44
N SER A 226 -23.56 -26.29 -21.81
CA SER A 226 -23.83 -27.55 -22.52
C SER A 226 -25.07 -27.47 -23.43
N ALA A 227 -26.15 -26.82 -22.99
CA ALA A 227 -27.33 -26.60 -23.83
C ALA A 227 -26.99 -25.76 -25.08
N THR A 228 -26.17 -24.72 -24.91
CA THR A 228 -25.74 -23.86 -26.01
C THR A 228 -24.84 -24.61 -27.00
N GLU A 229 -23.92 -25.42 -26.51
CA GLU A 229 -23.07 -26.27 -27.35
C GLU A 229 -23.86 -27.30 -28.15
N ALA A 230 -24.86 -27.94 -27.54
CA ALA A 230 -25.74 -28.90 -28.21
C ALA A 230 -26.55 -28.23 -29.33
N ARG A 231 -27.11 -27.03 -29.08
CA ARG A 231 -27.78 -26.23 -30.11
C ARG A 231 -26.85 -25.88 -31.28
N ASN A 232 -25.61 -25.50 -30.99
CA ASN A 232 -24.63 -25.18 -32.03
C ASN A 232 -24.25 -26.40 -32.89
N LYS A 233 -24.34 -27.61 -32.33
CA LYS A 233 -24.13 -28.88 -33.06
C LYS A 233 -25.37 -29.38 -33.79
N GLY A 234 -26.51 -28.72 -33.62
CA GLY A 234 -27.80 -29.14 -34.19
C GLY A 234 -28.48 -30.30 -33.44
N ASP A 235 -28.00 -30.66 -32.25
CA ASP A 235 -28.63 -31.69 -31.42
C ASP A 235 -29.67 -31.05 -30.49
N THR A 236 -30.91 -30.97 -30.98
CA THR A 236 -32.03 -30.37 -30.25
C THR A 236 -32.45 -31.20 -29.04
N ALA A 237 -32.32 -32.52 -29.10
CA ALA A 237 -32.74 -33.39 -28.00
C ALA A 237 -31.79 -33.28 -26.81
N GLU A 238 -30.48 -33.20 -27.06
CA GLU A 238 -29.49 -32.95 -26.02
C GLU A 238 -29.63 -31.53 -25.45
N ALA A 239 -29.89 -30.52 -26.28
CA ALA A 239 -30.14 -29.16 -25.83
C ALA A 239 -31.33 -29.06 -24.85
N ASP A 240 -32.46 -29.69 -25.19
CA ASP A 240 -33.68 -29.70 -24.36
C ASP A 240 -33.45 -30.43 -23.02
N MET A 241 -32.64 -31.49 -23.03
CA MET A 241 -32.25 -32.20 -21.80
C MET A 241 -31.48 -31.28 -20.85
N TRP A 242 -30.49 -30.55 -21.37
CA TRP A 242 -29.68 -29.62 -20.57
C TRP A 242 -30.49 -28.42 -20.08
N ASP A 243 -31.42 -27.90 -20.88
CA ASP A 243 -32.37 -26.85 -20.44
C ASP A 243 -33.27 -27.35 -19.31
N SER A 244 -33.81 -28.57 -19.42
CA SER A 244 -34.64 -29.17 -18.36
C SER A 244 -33.83 -29.34 -17.06
N ARG A 245 -32.57 -29.76 -17.19
CA ARG A 245 -31.64 -29.86 -16.05
C ARG A 245 -31.35 -28.50 -15.43
N TYR A 246 -31.14 -27.46 -16.22
CA TYR A 246 -30.99 -26.09 -15.73
C TYR A 246 -32.23 -25.63 -14.95
N GLN A 247 -33.44 -25.85 -15.48
CA GLN A 247 -34.68 -25.47 -14.78
C GLN A 247 -34.86 -26.22 -13.46
N ASN A 248 -34.48 -27.50 -13.39
CA ASN A 248 -34.52 -28.27 -12.15
C ASN A 248 -33.49 -27.77 -11.12
N LEU A 249 -32.26 -27.48 -11.55
CA LEU A 249 -31.23 -26.90 -10.69
C LEU A 249 -31.63 -25.52 -10.17
N LYS A 250 -32.26 -24.69 -11.02
CA LYS A 250 -32.80 -23.39 -10.62
C LYS A 250 -33.88 -23.53 -9.53
N LYS A 251 -34.82 -24.47 -9.68
CA LYS A 251 -35.82 -24.75 -8.63
C LYS A 251 -35.18 -25.19 -7.31
N GLN A 252 -34.15 -26.04 -7.36
CA GLN A 252 -33.41 -26.45 -6.16
C GLN A 252 -32.68 -25.26 -5.52
N ARG A 253 -32.11 -24.36 -6.35
CA ARG A 253 -31.44 -23.14 -5.89
C ARG A 253 -32.40 -22.16 -5.21
N ASP A 254 -33.60 -22.00 -5.76
CA ASP A 254 -34.66 -21.13 -5.22
C ASP A 254 -35.20 -21.66 -3.88
N GLN A 255 -35.20 -22.99 -3.68
CA GLN A 255 -35.62 -23.63 -2.43
C GLN A 255 -34.66 -23.38 -1.26
N ILE A 256 -33.35 -23.23 -1.54
CA ILE A 256 -32.35 -22.91 -0.51
C ILE A 256 -32.58 -21.50 0.06
N GLY A 257 -33.05 -20.55 -0.75
CA GLY A 257 -33.34 -19.18 -0.30
C GLY A 257 -34.64 -19.01 0.51
N GLN A 258 -35.43 -20.08 0.68
CA GLN A 258 -36.71 -20.07 1.39
C GLN A 258 -36.70 -20.88 2.69
N GLN A 259 -35.57 -21.49 3.05
CA GLN A 259 -35.42 -22.15 4.35
C GLN A 259 -35.14 -21.09 5.43
N PRO A 260 -35.95 -21.05 6.51
CA PRO A 260 -35.85 -20.03 7.56
C PRO A 260 -34.60 -20.16 8.43
#